data_AF-A0A1I9GDW1-F1
#
_entry.id   AF-A0A1I9GDW1-F1
#
_cell.length_a   1.000
_cell.length_b   1.000
_cell.length_c   1.000
_cell.angle_alpha   90.00
_cell.angle_beta   90.00
_cell.angle_gamma   90.00
#
_symmetry.space_group_name_H-M   'P 1'
#
loop_
_entity.id
_entity.type
_entity.pdbx_description
1 polymer ?
#
loop_
_entity_poly.entity_id
_entity_poly.type
_entity_poly.pdbx_seq_one_letter_code
_entity_poly.pdbx_strand_id
1 'polypeptide(L)'
;THPGQHDTFQQIPQSELAGLVAWVQLVEIVAKNDQISRRHFADNSSWSCIETAISLVASAIPLVLKGALFRCLASLAMDEHGAVKIWTTLISLSVLTKTSSGKLVGIQDELETRECTFKCYDSSIGFLHLMKTLFLHIKNIDKRYLLQYLQFIIKSIICQFADRSYENVSQMWHLCSAACDALYNFLHH
;
A
#
# COMPACT_ATOMS: atom_id res chain seq x y z
N THR A 1 32.21 20.38 13.29
CA THR A 1 32.07 18.91 13.46
C THR A 1 30.60 18.56 13.35
N HIS A 2 30.14 18.19 12.15
CA HIS A 2 28.77 17.70 11.95
C HIS A 2 28.77 16.19 12.16
N PRO A 3 27.96 15.65 13.08
CA PRO A 3 27.74 14.21 13.12
C PRO A 3 26.77 13.87 11.99
N GLY A 4 27.26 13.15 10.99
CA GLY A 4 26.41 12.48 10.02
C GLY A 4 25.55 11.46 10.75
N GLN A 5 24.24 11.71 10.82
CA GLN A 5 23.27 10.70 11.20
C GLN A 5 23.29 9.64 10.09
N HIS A 6 24.04 8.57 10.33
CA HIS A 6 23.85 7.33 9.61
C HIS A 6 22.46 6.81 9.98
N ASP A 7 21.48 7.04 9.10
CA ASP A 7 20.23 6.29 9.10
C ASP A 7 20.59 4.81 8.94
N THR A 8 20.71 4.13 10.06
CA THR A 8 21.09 2.72 10.12
C THR A 8 19.82 1.91 9.89
N PHE A 9 19.25 2.03 8.69
CA PHE A 9 18.33 1.00 8.20
C PHE A 9 19.14 -0.29 8.16
N GLN A 10 18.93 -1.18 9.12
CA GLN A 10 19.46 -2.55 9.03
C GLN A 10 19.05 -3.10 7.68
N GLN A 11 20.02 -3.22 6.77
CA GLN A 11 19.78 -3.73 5.44
C GLN A 11 19.47 -5.22 5.58
N ILE A 12 18.22 -5.59 5.35
CA ILE A 12 17.81 -6.99 5.23
C ILE A 12 18.66 -7.62 4.11
N PRO A 13 19.34 -8.76 4.36
CA PRO A 13 20.09 -9.46 3.32
C PRO A 13 19.21 -9.72 2.09
N GLN A 14 19.77 -9.58 0.88
CA GLN A 14 18.99 -9.69 -0.36
C GLN A 14 18.27 -11.04 -0.49
N SER A 15 18.89 -12.13 -0.03
CA SER A 15 18.27 -13.46 0.00
C SER A 15 17.08 -13.55 0.95
N GLU A 16 17.16 -12.91 2.12
CA GLU A 16 16.06 -12.86 3.09
C GLU A 16 14.93 -11.99 2.55
N LEU A 17 15.25 -10.84 1.96
CA LEU A 17 14.26 -9.98 1.31
C LEU A 17 13.52 -10.71 0.19
N ALA A 18 14.25 -11.44 -0.67
CA ALA A 18 13.65 -12.25 -1.72
C ALA A 18 12.74 -13.33 -1.14
N GLY A 19 13.16 -14.01 -0.06
CA GLY A 19 12.36 -15.00 0.65
C GLY A 19 11.07 -14.42 1.23
N LEU A 20 11.15 -13.24 1.87
CA LEU A 20 9.99 -12.52 2.40
C LEU A 20 9.01 -12.11 1.29
N VAL A 21 9.52 -11.55 0.19
CA VAL A 21 8.69 -11.17 -0.96
C VAL A 21 8.00 -12.40 -1.57
N ALA A 22 8.73 -13.50 -1.75
CA ALA A 22 8.18 -14.74 -2.28
C ALA A 22 7.07 -15.31 -1.37
N TRP A 23 7.28 -15.28 -0.06
CA TRP A 23 6.28 -15.73 0.91
C TRP A 23 5.01 -14.87 0.87
N VAL A 24 5.16 -13.54 0.86
CA VAL A 24 4.03 -12.60 0.76
C VAL A 24 3.25 -12.81 -0.54
N GLN A 25 3.95 -13.04 -1.66
CA GLN A 25 3.31 -13.33 -2.95
C GLN A 25 2.61 -14.69 -2.96
N LEU A 26 3.13 -15.70 -2.27
CA LEU A 26 2.44 -16.97 -2.11
C LEU A 26 1.11 -16.79 -1.36
N VAL A 27 1.13 -16.04 -0.24
CA VAL A 27 -0.10 -15.72 0.51
C VAL A 27 -1.09 -14.96 -0.37
N GLU A 28 -0.63 -13.97 -1.14
CA GLU A 28 -1.44 -13.22 -2.10
C GLU A 28 -2.17 -14.16 -3.08
N ILE A 29 -1.44 -15.10 -3.68
CA ILE A 29 -2.01 -16.04 -4.66
C ILE A 29 -2.99 -17.01 -4.00
N VAL A 30 -2.66 -17.57 -2.84
CA VAL A 30 -3.56 -18.48 -2.11
C VAL A 30 -4.86 -17.76 -1.74
N ALA A 31 -4.77 -16.55 -1.18
CA ALA A 31 -5.95 -15.77 -0.78
C ALA A 31 -6.83 -15.35 -1.97
N LYS A 32 -6.25 -15.09 -3.15
CA LYS A 32 -6.99 -14.80 -4.38
C LYS A 32 -7.81 -15.99 -4.87
N ASN A 33 -7.28 -17.20 -4.72
CA ASN A 33 -7.83 -18.41 -5.34
C ASN A 33 -8.65 -19.28 -4.38
N ASP A 34 -8.48 -19.12 -3.06
CA ASP A 34 -9.24 -19.86 -2.07
C ASP A 34 -9.83 -18.95 -0.98
N GLN A 35 -11.17 -18.87 -0.97
CA GLN A 35 -11.91 -18.06 0.00
C GLN A 35 -11.74 -18.55 1.43
N ILE A 36 -11.59 -19.87 1.64
CA ILE A 36 -11.44 -20.43 2.99
C ILE A 36 -10.10 -19.97 3.57
N SER A 37 -9.00 -20.16 2.83
CA SER A 37 -7.67 -19.68 3.20
C SER A 37 -7.64 -18.17 3.41
N ARG A 38 -8.29 -17.38 2.53
CA ARG A 38 -8.39 -15.93 2.70
C ARG A 38 -9.02 -15.54 4.05
N ARG A 39 -10.11 -16.20 4.45
CA ARG A 39 -10.72 -15.98 5.77
C ARG A 39 -9.79 -16.39 6.90
N HIS A 40 -9.08 -17.51 6.78
CA HIS A 40 -8.09 -17.91 7.79
C HIS A 40 -6.98 -16.87 7.96
N PHE A 41 -6.44 -16.32 6.86
CA PHE A 41 -5.46 -15.23 6.94
C PHE A 41 -6.04 -13.97 7.60
N ALA A 42 -7.32 -13.66 7.38
CA ALA A 42 -7.97 -12.48 7.97
C ALA A 42 -8.38 -12.65 9.45
N ASP A 43 -8.66 -13.88 9.89
CA ASP A 43 -9.30 -14.17 11.19
C ASP A 43 -8.38 -14.79 12.23
N ASN A 44 -7.31 -15.46 11.81
CA ASN A 44 -6.45 -16.17 12.76
C ASN A 44 -5.64 -15.18 13.59
N SER A 45 -6.07 -14.98 14.84
CA SER A 45 -5.43 -14.08 15.81
C SER A 45 -4.03 -14.53 16.23
N SER A 46 -3.66 -15.80 16.00
CA SER A 46 -2.28 -16.25 16.22
C SER A 46 -1.34 -15.83 15.10
N TRP A 47 -1.88 -15.53 13.91
CA TRP A 47 -1.09 -15.07 12.76
C TRP A 47 -1.13 -13.55 12.61
N SER A 48 -2.26 -12.92 12.96
CA SER A 48 -2.49 -11.47 12.88
C SER A 48 -2.08 -10.85 11.54
N CYS A 49 -2.31 -11.57 10.43
CA CYS A 49 -1.71 -11.23 9.12
C CYS A 49 -2.01 -9.80 8.68
N ILE A 50 -3.25 -9.35 8.85
CA ILE A 50 -3.67 -7.98 8.47
C ILE A 50 -2.94 -6.93 9.32
N GLU A 51 -2.94 -7.09 10.65
CA GLU A 51 -2.32 -6.13 11.56
C GLU A 51 -0.80 -6.07 11.37
N THR A 52 -0.15 -7.22 11.24
CA THR A 52 1.29 -7.29 10.96
C THR A 52 1.63 -6.68 9.61
N ALA A 53 0.90 -7.02 8.54
CA ALA A 53 1.15 -6.44 7.22
C ALA A 53 0.94 -4.93 7.21
N ILE A 54 -0.12 -4.42 7.85
CA ILE A 54 -0.39 -2.98 7.90
C ILE A 54 0.66 -2.24 8.74
N SER A 55 1.08 -2.81 9.87
CA SER A 55 2.18 -2.27 10.68
C SER A 55 3.48 -2.19 9.89
N LEU A 56 3.79 -3.23 9.11
CA LEU A 56 4.99 -3.27 8.26
C LEU A 56 4.92 -2.22 7.14
N VAL A 57 3.79 -2.05 6.44
CA VAL A 57 3.68 -1.01 5.40
C VAL A 57 3.62 0.41 5.97
N ALA A 58 3.26 0.60 7.25
CA ALA A 58 3.38 1.88 7.94
C ALA A 58 4.84 2.20 8.35
N SER A 59 5.67 1.16 8.48
CA SER A 59 7.09 1.28 8.83
C SER A 59 7.98 1.43 7.60
N ALA A 60 9.21 1.89 7.80
CA ALA A 60 10.18 2.08 6.73
C ALA A 60 10.91 0.76 6.38
N ILE A 61 10.27 -0.06 5.55
CA ILE A 61 10.79 -1.33 5.00
C ILE A 61 11.22 -1.17 3.53
N PRO A 62 11.92 -2.13 2.90
CA PRO A 62 12.21 -2.08 1.47
C PRO A 62 10.95 -1.89 0.60
N LEU A 63 11.02 -1.00 -0.39
CA LEU A 63 9.88 -0.61 -1.23
C LEU A 63 9.26 -1.79 -1.99
N VAL A 64 10.08 -2.74 -2.44
CA VAL A 64 9.60 -3.95 -3.11
C VAL A 64 8.75 -4.82 -2.19
N LEU A 65 9.14 -4.96 -0.91
CA LEU A 65 8.38 -5.71 0.09
C LEU A 65 7.10 -4.98 0.47
N LYS A 66 7.16 -3.65 0.63
CA LYS A 66 5.99 -2.82 0.91
C LYS A 66 4.95 -2.92 -0.22
N GLY A 67 5.38 -2.88 -1.48
CA GLY A 67 4.52 -3.11 -2.64
C GLY A 67 3.88 -4.50 -2.66
N ALA A 68 4.66 -5.54 -2.33
CA ALA A 68 4.14 -6.91 -2.22
C ALA A 68 3.11 -7.04 -1.09
N LEU A 69 3.35 -6.43 0.08
CA LEU A 69 2.43 -6.44 1.21
C LEU A 69 1.11 -5.74 0.87
N PHE A 70 1.14 -4.60 0.19
CA PHE A 70 -0.10 -3.94 -0.26
C PHE A 70 -0.90 -4.82 -1.22
N ARG A 71 -0.25 -5.53 -2.16
CA ARG A 71 -0.93 -6.49 -3.05
C ARG A 71 -1.51 -7.69 -2.30
N CYS A 72 -0.78 -8.21 -1.31
CA CYS A 72 -1.30 -9.24 -0.42
C CYS A 72 -2.53 -8.73 0.36
N LEU A 73 -2.48 -7.53 0.93
CA LEU A 73 -3.64 -6.91 1.58
C LEU A 73 -4.82 -6.76 0.61
N ALA A 74 -4.56 -6.43 -0.66
CA ALA A 74 -5.59 -6.36 -1.69
C ALA A 74 -6.29 -7.72 -1.87
N SER A 75 -5.53 -8.83 -1.89
CA SER A 75 -6.13 -10.18 -1.96
C SER A 75 -7.00 -10.50 -0.74
N LEU A 76 -6.61 -10.04 0.45
CA LEU A 76 -7.39 -10.23 1.67
C LEU A 76 -8.63 -9.34 1.73
N ALA A 77 -8.61 -8.19 1.03
CA ALA A 77 -9.72 -7.24 0.95
C ALA A 77 -10.80 -7.60 -0.10
N MET A 78 -10.69 -8.73 -0.80
CA MET A 78 -11.61 -9.11 -1.89
C MET A 78 -13.05 -9.37 -1.42
N ASP A 79 -13.27 -9.59 -0.12
CA ASP A 79 -14.59 -9.63 0.47
C ASP A 79 -14.75 -8.59 1.57
N GLU A 80 -16.00 -8.26 1.87
CA GLU A 80 -16.36 -7.21 2.82
C GLU A 80 -15.74 -7.44 4.21
N HIS A 81 -15.61 -8.69 4.62
CA HIS A 81 -15.07 -9.06 5.92
C HIS A 81 -13.60 -8.65 6.08
N GLY A 82 -12.74 -9.02 5.12
CA GLY A 82 -11.35 -8.58 5.10
C GLY A 82 -11.21 -7.08 4.88
N ALA A 83 -12.04 -6.49 4.02
CA ALA A 83 -11.99 -5.06 3.72
C ALA A 83 -12.29 -4.18 4.93
N VAL A 84 -13.29 -4.51 5.75
CA VAL A 84 -13.64 -3.77 6.99
C VAL A 84 -12.45 -3.74 7.96
N LYS A 85 -11.82 -4.91 8.18
CA LYS A 85 -10.66 -5.03 9.06
C LYS A 85 -9.51 -4.19 8.56
N ILE A 86 -9.20 -4.28 7.27
CA ILE A 86 -8.12 -3.52 6.66
C ILE A 86 -8.39 -2.02 6.77
N TRP A 87 -9.59 -1.53 6.46
CA TRP A 87 -9.93 -0.13 6.62
C TRP A 87 -9.73 0.36 8.06
N THR A 88 -10.23 -0.41 9.03
CA THR A 88 -10.14 -0.08 10.44
C THR A 88 -8.69 -0.01 10.90
N THR A 89 -7.87 -1.00 10.52
CA THR A 89 -6.45 -1.05 10.89
C THR A 89 -5.63 0.04 10.20
N LEU A 90 -5.88 0.34 8.91
CA LEU A 90 -5.23 1.45 8.19
C LEU A 90 -5.47 2.80 8.90
N ILE A 91 -6.72 3.03 9.33
CA ILE A 91 -7.09 4.24 10.07
C ILE A 91 -6.45 4.25 11.46
N SER A 92 -6.53 3.13 12.19
CA SER A 92 -5.98 3.01 13.54
C SER A 92 -4.48 3.25 13.59
N LEU A 93 -3.73 2.79 12.57
CA LEU A 93 -2.29 2.98 12.48
C LEU A 93 -1.90 4.28 11.75
N SER A 94 -2.87 5.12 11.39
CA SER A 94 -2.64 6.40 10.69
C SER A 94 -1.73 6.25 9.48
N VAL A 95 -1.88 5.16 8.72
CA VAL A 95 -1.02 4.82 7.57
C VAL A 95 -0.98 5.98 6.58
N LEU A 96 -2.14 6.59 6.35
CA LEU A 96 -2.28 7.84 5.63
C LEU A 96 -3.15 8.76 6.49
N THR A 97 -2.65 9.96 6.77
CA THR A 97 -3.38 10.96 7.57
C THR A 97 -3.09 12.38 7.07
N LYS A 98 -3.75 13.37 7.67
CA LYS A 98 -3.56 14.80 7.38
C LYS A 98 -3.08 15.56 8.60
N THR A 99 -2.15 16.48 8.37
CA THR A 99 -1.81 17.52 9.36
C THR A 99 -2.95 18.52 9.53
N SER A 100 -2.86 19.37 10.55
CA SER A 100 -3.76 20.51 10.74
C SER A 100 -3.79 21.48 9.56
N SER A 101 -2.68 21.58 8.80
CA SER A 101 -2.58 22.36 7.56
C SER A 101 -3.17 21.67 6.33
N GLY A 102 -3.69 20.43 6.47
CA GLY A 102 -4.27 19.66 5.38
C GLY A 102 -3.26 18.94 4.49
N LYS A 103 -1.95 18.98 4.82
CA LYS A 103 -0.91 18.20 4.14
C LYS A 103 -1.09 16.72 4.45
N LEU A 104 -1.01 15.85 3.44
CA LEU A 104 -0.92 14.42 3.66
C LEU A 104 0.43 14.07 4.31
N VAL A 105 0.41 13.09 5.20
CA VAL A 105 1.60 12.52 5.87
C VAL A 105 1.40 11.01 6.08
N GLY A 106 2.44 10.33 6.57
CA GLY A 106 2.49 8.87 6.66
C GLY A 106 3.13 8.32 5.40
N ILE A 107 2.53 7.30 4.79
CA ILE A 107 3.09 6.64 3.60
C ILE A 107 3.26 7.61 2.42
N GLN A 108 2.45 8.67 2.32
CA GLN A 108 2.56 9.61 1.20
C GLN A 108 3.92 10.34 1.21
N ASP A 109 4.37 10.82 2.37
CA ASP A 109 5.63 11.58 2.51
C ASP A 109 6.85 10.66 2.32
N GLU A 110 6.75 9.44 2.85
CA GLU A 110 7.76 8.39 2.66
C GLU A 110 7.91 8.03 1.17
N LEU A 111 6.81 7.74 0.47
CA LEU A 111 6.85 7.29 -0.92
C LEU A 111 7.29 8.42 -1.86
N GLU A 112 6.85 9.66 -1.64
CA GLU A 112 7.34 10.80 -2.41
C GLU A 112 8.85 11.01 -2.26
N THR A 113 9.39 10.77 -1.06
CA THR A 113 10.83 10.89 -0.82
C THR A 113 11.60 9.72 -1.45
N ARG A 114 11.20 8.49 -1.14
CA ARG A 114 11.97 7.28 -1.48
C ARG A 114 11.78 6.88 -2.93
N GLU A 115 10.54 6.75 -3.41
CA GLU A 115 10.27 6.27 -4.78
C GLU A 115 10.77 7.26 -5.83
N CYS A 116 10.67 8.57 -5.59
CA CYS A 116 11.23 9.56 -6.53
C CYS A 116 12.77 9.54 -6.55
N THR A 117 13.41 9.23 -5.41
CA THR A 117 14.87 9.07 -5.35
C THR A 117 15.32 7.84 -6.15
N PHE A 118 14.63 6.71 -5.98
CA PHE A 118 14.94 5.46 -6.67
C PHE A 118 14.37 5.38 -8.09
N LYS A 119 13.44 6.27 -8.47
CA LYS A 119 12.69 6.27 -9.73
C LYS A 119 11.95 4.95 -10.00
N CYS A 120 11.60 4.25 -8.92
CA CYS A 120 10.94 2.95 -8.91
C CYS A 120 9.71 3.01 -7.98
N TYR A 121 8.56 2.57 -8.48
CA TYR A 121 7.23 2.87 -7.90
C TYR A 121 6.46 1.61 -7.44
N ASP A 122 7.17 0.56 -7.02
CA ASP A 122 6.56 -0.72 -6.62
C ASP A 122 5.57 -0.58 -5.45
N SER A 123 5.85 0.31 -4.49
CA SER A 123 4.96 0.53 -3.34
C SER A 123 3.70 1.28 -3.73
N SER A 124 3.84 2.35 -4.53
CA SER A 124 2.69 3.08 -5.07
C SER A 124 1.79 2.16 -5.90
N ILE A 125 2.35 1.32 -6.79
CA ILE A 125 1.57 0.34 -7.56
C ILE A 125 0.83 -0.63 -6.63
N GLY A 126 1.54 -1.22 -5.66
CA GLY A 126 0.92 -2.12 -4.70
C GLY A 126 -0.22 -1.47 -3.92
N PHE A 127 -0.01 -0.24 -3.44
CA PHE A 127 -1.03 0.54 -2.76
C PHE A 127 -2.25 0.79 -3.64
N LEU A 128 -2.07 1.10 -4.93
CA LEU A 128 -3.17 1.30 -5.86
C LEU A 128 -4.00 0.03 -6.07
N HIS A 129 -3.38 -1.16 -6.09
CA HIS A 129 -4.11 -2.43 -6.10
C HIS A 129 -4.95 -2.63 -4.83
N LEU A 130 -4.43 -2.24 -3.67
CA LEU A 130 -5.20 -2.25 -2.43
C LEU A 130 -6.39 -1.31 -2.52
N MET A 131 -6.19 -0.06 -2.96
CA MET A 131 -7.25 0.92 -3.11
C MET A 131 -8.33 0.47 -4.10
N LYS A 132 -7.92 -0.08 -5.25
CA LYS A 132 -8.84 -0.66 -6.24
C LYS A 132 -9.80 -1.66 -5.60
N THR A 133 -9.31 -2.50 -4.70
CA THR A 133 -10.13 -3.52 -4.03
C THR A 133 -10.97 -2.90 -2.92
N LEU A 134 -10.37 -2.07 -2.07
CA LEU A 134 -11.07 -1.45 -0.95
C LEU A 134 -12.16 -0.45 -1.37
N PHE A 135 -12.04 0.15 -2.55
CA PHE A 135 -13.08 1.03 -3.09
C PHE A 135 -14.35 0.28 -3.52
N LEU A 136 -14.31 -1.05 -3.64
CA LEU A 136 -15.53 -1.86 -3.73
C LEU A 136 -16.29 -1.94 -2.39
N HIS A 137 -15.70 -1.43 -1.32
CA HIS A 137 -16.22 -1.54 0.05
C HIS A 137 -16.26 -0.17 0.76
N ILE A 138 -16.45 0.93 0.02
CA ILE A 138 -16.43 2.30 0.57
C ILE A 138 -17.50 2.59 1.63
N LYS A 139 -18.59 1.81 1.68
CA LYS A 139 -19.62 1.93 2.73
C LYS A 139 -19.07 1.70 4.14
N ASN A 140 -17.89 1.08 4.26
CA ASN A 140 -17.26 0.71 5.52
C ASN A 140 -16.25 1.74 6.04
N ILE A 141 -16.15 2.91 5.42
CA ILE A 141 -15.21 3.98 5.81
C ILE A 141 -15.92 5.35 5.88
N ASP A 142 -15.57 6.15 6.89
CA ASP A 142 -16.01 7.54 6.99
C ASP A 142 -15.39 8.38 5.86
N LYS A 143 -16.23 9.22 5.22
CA LYS A 143 -15.86 10.07 4.07
C LYS A 143 -14.61 10.92 4.34
N ARG A 144 -14.37 11.34 5.58
CA ARG A 144 -13.20 12.14 5.97
C ARG A 144 -11.89 11.39 5.77
N TYR A 145 -11.86 10.10 6.08
CA TYR A 145 -10.68 9.25 5.84
C TYR A 145 -10.58 8.89 4.37
N LEU A 146 -11.69 8.50 3.74
CA LEU A 146 -11.74 8.16 2.30
C LEU A 146 -11.13 9.27 1.42
N LEU A 147 -11.45 10.53 1.72
CA LEU A 147 -10.92 11.67 0.99
C LEU A 147 -9.39 11.77 1.04
N GLN A 148 -8.73 11.26 2.08
CA GLN A 148 -7.27 11.27 2.21
C GLN A 148 -6.63 10.32 1.19
N TYR A 149 -7.19 9.11 1.05
CA TYR A 149 -6.77 8.12 0.06
C TYR A 149 -7.01 8.61 -1.38
N LEU A 150 -8.18 9.20 -1.66
CA LEU A 150 -8.46 9.82 -2.95
C LEU A 150 -7.49 10.97 -3.27
N GLN A 151 -7.22 11.83 -2.28
CA GLN A 151 -6.27 12.92 -2.45
C GLN A 151 -4.87 12.40 -2.78
N PHE A 152 -4.41 11.33 -2.15
CA PHE A 152 -3.12 10.73 -2.48
C PHE A 152 -3.07 10.24 -3.93
N ILE A 153 -4.07 9.46 -4.38
CA ILE A 153 -4.12 8.96 -5.76
C ILE A 153 -4.15 10.12 -6.77
N ILE A 154 -5.03 11.11 -6.55
CA ILE A 154 -5.20 12.21 -7.50
C ILE A 154 -3.99 13.14 -7.47
N LYS A 155 -3.62 13.65 -6.30
CA LYS A 155 -2.61 14.71 -6.18
C LYS A 155 -1.19 14.18 -6.29
N SER A 156 -0.88 13.05 -5.67
CA SER A 156 0.47 12.51 -5.66
C SER A 156 0.75 11.61 -6.85
N ILE A 157 -0.23 10.86 -7.39
CA ILE A 157 0.02 9.96 -8.54
C ILE A 157 -0.38 10.61 -9.86
N ILE A 158 -1.67 10.90 -10.07
CA ILE A 158 -2.18 11.37 -11.36
C ILE A 158 -1.61 12.76 -11.72
N CYS A 159 -1.71 13.73 -10.81
CA CYS A 159 -1.25 15.10 -11.11
C CYS A 159 0.28 15.19 -11.28
N GLN A 160 1.05 14.34 -10.60
CA GLN A 160 2.52 14.33 -10.70
C GLN A 160 3.02 13.39 -11.80
N PHE A 161 2.13 12.73 -12.54
CA PHE A 161 2.49 11.68 -13.49
C PHE A 161 3.51 12.18 -14.54
N ALA A 162 3.30 13.38 -15.08
CA ALA A 162 4.16 13.96 -16.10
C ALA A 162 5.47 14.55 -15.54
N ASP A 163 5.49 14.94 -14.26
CA ASP A 163 6.62 15.64 -13.64
C ASP A 163 7.61 14.70 -12.95
N ARG A 164 7.22 13.44 -12.73
CA ARG A 164 8.07 12.43 -12.08
C ARG A 164 9.10 11.84 -13.05
N SER A 165 10.23 11.43 -12.48
CA SER A 165 11.27 10.67 -13.19
C SER A 165 11.04 9.18 -13.02
N TYR A 166 11.15 8.42 -14.11
CA TYR A 166 10.95 6.98 -14.11
C TYR A 166 12.20 6.26 -14.64
N GLU A 167 12.58 5.17 -13.99
CA GLU A 167 13.63 4.29 -14.51
C GLU A 167 13.09 3.37 -15.62
N ASN A 168 11.83 2.94 -15.50
CA ASN A 168 11.19 2.00 -16.41
C ASN A 168 9.87 2.55 -16.96
N VAL A 169 9.77 2.71 -18.29
CA VAL A 169 8.58 3.22 -18.99
C VAL A 169 7.37 2.30 -18.84
N SER A 170 7.57 0.98 -18.79
CA SER A 170 6.47 0.04 -18.54
C SER A 170 5.91 0.19 -17.14
N GLN A 171 6.77 0.41 -16.13
CA GLN A 171 6.33 0.65 -14.75
C GLN A 171 5.60 2.00 -14.63
N MET A 172 6.07 3.04 -15.35
CA MET A 172 5.37 4.32 -15.47
C MET A 172 3.92 4.14 -15.95
N TRP A 173 3.72 3.45 -17.08
CA TRP A 173 2.37 3.19 -17.59
C TRP A 173 1.53 2.32 -16.66
N HIS A 174 2.15 1.33 -16.03
CA HIS A 174 1.47 0.49 -15.04
C HIS A 174 0.96 1.32 -13.85
N LEU A 175 1.78 2.24 -13.33
CA LEU A 175 1.40 3.12 -12.22
C LEU A 175 0.16 3.97 -12.58
N CYS A 176 0.15 4.57 -13.77
CA CYS A 176 -0.99 5.36 -14.24
C CYS A 176 -2.24 4.49 -14.44
N SER A 177 -2.09 3.33 -15.09
CA SER A 177 -3.20 2.39 -15.30
C SER A 177 -3.81 1.91 -13.99
N ALA A 178 -2.98 1.55 -13.01
CA ALA A 178 -3.45 1.10 -11.69
C ALA A 178 -4.20 2.22 -10.94
N ALA A 179 -3.78 3.48 -11.10
CA ALA A 179 -4.48 4.62 -10.51
C ALA A 179 -5.84 4.86 -11.18
N CYS A 180 -5.91 4.79 -12.50
CA CYS A 180 -7.16 4.87 -13.25
C CYS A 180 -8.13 3.74 -12.87
N ASP A 181 -7.64 2.50 -12.77
CA ASP A 181 -8.43 1.34 -12.36
C ASP A 181 -9.01 1.51 -10.95
N ALA A 182 -8.22 2.03 -10.01
CA ALA A 182 -8.72 2.29 -8.65
C ALA A 182 -9.82 3.35 -8.68
N LEU A 183 -9.61 4.47 -9.37
CA LEU A 183 -10.61 5.53 -9.49
C LEU A 183 -11.86 5.06 -10.24
N TYR A 184 -11.72 4.19 -11.24
CA TYR A 184 -12.86 3.58 -11.93
C TYR A 184 -13.73 2.79 -10.96
N ASN A 185 -13.13 1.94 -10.12
CA ASN A 185 -13.87 1.19 -9.09
C ASN A 185 -14.55 2.12 -8.08
N PHE A 186 -13.93 3.26 -7.73
CA PHE A 186 -14.56 4.26 -6.87
C PHE A 186 -15.77 4.94 -7.51
N LEU A 187 -15.73 5.21 -8.82
CA LEU A 187 -16.79 5.93 -9.54
C LEU A 187 -17.98 5.05 -9.92
N HIS A 188 -17.77 3.75 -10.07
CA HIS A 188 -18.78 2.78 -10.52
C HIS A 188 -19.36 1.91 -9.39
N HIS A 189 -19.13 2.30 -8.13
CA HIS A 189 -19.64 1.62 -6.94
C HIS A 189 -20.46 2.56 -6.07
#